data_AF-A0A2T2WYN7-F1
#
_entry.id   AF-A0A2T2WYN7-F1
#
_cell.length_a   1.000
_cell.length_b   1.000
_cell.length_c   1.000
_cell.angle_alpha   90.00
_cell.angle_beta   90.00
_cell.angle_gamma   90.00
#
_symmetry.space_group_name_H-M   'P 1'
#
loop_
_entity.id
_entity.type
_entity.pdbx_description
1 polymer ?
#
loop_
_entity_poly.entity_id
_entity_poly.type
_entity_poly.pdbx_seq_one_letter_code
_entity_poly.pdbx_strand_id
1 'polypeptide(L)'
;MAVPGLILIVEPQWMLHDLWASQLSALGLSWELVDQTKTLTGSQISEAQWLLLDASFGLEQVPAWLRTYPSLHVIVMSWDNEIQDFLPSHDRLTFLNKSSLKDRAAITQIFSHTTTSPR
;
A
#
# COMPACT_ATOMS: atom_id res chain seq x y z
N MET A 1 -8.50 -21.43 2.21
CA MET A 1 -7.30 -20.74 2.71
C MET A 1 -7.24 -19.42 1.97
N ALA A 2 -7.34 -18.28 2.66
CA ALA A 2 -7.21 -16.98 2.00
C ALA A 2 -5.76 -16.88 1.50
N VAL A 3 -5.58 -16.84 0.19
CA VAL A 3 -4.27 -16.53 -0.39
C VAL A 3 -3.95 -15.11 0.07
N PRO A 4 -2.80 -14.87 0.75
CA PRO A 4 -2.41 -13.51 1.10
C PRO A 4 -2.36 -12.71 -0.20
N GLY A 5 -3.15 -11.64 -0.28
CA GLY A 5 -3.23 -10.84 -1.50
C GLY A 5 -1.89 -10.25 -1.89
N LEU A 6 -1.70 -10.07 -3.20
CA LEU A 6 -0.54 -9.36 -3.72
C LEU A 6 -0.54 -7.91 -3.23
N ILE A 7 0.63 -7.46 -2.78
CA ILE A 7 0.92 -6.09 -2.37
C ILE A 7 1.78 -5.43 -3.43
N LEU A 8 1.26 -4.41 -4.11
CA LEU A 8 2.05 -3.59 -5.03
C LEU A 8 2.68 -2.43 -4.27
N ILE A 9 3.95 -2.16 -4.52
CA ILE A 9 4.70 -1.11 -3.84
C ILE A 9 5.29 -0.16 -4.87
N VAL A 10 4.80 1.08 -4.91
CA VAL A 10 5.37 2.18 -5.68
C VAL A 10 6.12 3.09 -4.70
N GLU A 11 7.42 2.85 -4.56
CA GLU A 11 8.28 3.57 -3.63
C GLU A 11 9.54 4.05 -4.38
N PRO A 12 9.80 5.36 -4.47
CA PRO A 12 10.99 5.86 -5.15
C PRO A 12 12.28 5.76 -4.35
N GLN A 13 12.21 5.67 -3.02
CA GLN A 13 13.38 5.68 -2.17
C GLN A 13 13.90 4.25 -1.98
N TRP A 14 15.01 3.91 -2.65
CA TRP A 14 15.62 2.59 -2.58
C TRP A 14 15.95 2.13 -1.14
N MET A 15 16.32 3.06 -0.25
CA MET A 15 16.56 2.73 1.15
C MET A 15 15.33 2.15 1.88
N LEU A 16 14.12 2.46 1.40
CA LEU A 16 12.86 1.95 1.94
C LEU A 16 12.48 0.60 1.34
N HIS A 17 13.07 0.22 0.20
CA HIS A 17 12.80 -1.08 -0.45
C HIS A 17 13.26 -2.24 0.43
N ASP A 18 14.48 -2.14 0.96
CA ASP A 18 15.03 -3.16 1.86
C ASP A 18 14.21 -3.30 3.15
N LEU A 19 13.71 -2.17 3.68
CA LEU A 19 12.83 -2.16 4.83
C LEU A 19 11.50 -2.85 4.50
N TRP A 20 10.88 -2.53 3.36
CA TRP A 20 9.64 -3.19 2.93
C TRP A 20 9.82 -4.68 2.71
N ALA A 21 10.88 -5.07 2.02
CA ALA A 21 11.23 -6.46 1.81
C ALA A 21 11.35 -7.19 3.14
N SER A 22 12.07 -6.61 4.11
CA SER A 22 12.22 -7.18 5.45
C SER A 22 10.88 -7.33 6.18
N GLN A 23 10.07 -6.27 6.22
CA GLN A 23 8.81 -6.29 6.98
C GLN A 23 7.77 -7.24 6.35
N LEU A 24 7.57 -7.18 5.02
CA LEU A 24 6.55 -7.96 4.34
C LEU A 24 6.92 -9.44 4.24
N SER A 25 8.20 -9.76 4.00
CA SER A 25 8.66 -11.15 4.04
C SER A 25 8.54 -11.75 5.45
N ALA A 26 8.76 -10.96 6.51
CA ALA A 26 8.55 -11.41 7.88
C ALA A 26 7.07 -11.68 8.22
N LEU A 27 6.13 -11.11 7.44
CA LEU A 27 4.69 -11.35 7.53
C LEU A 27 4.21 -12.46 6.58
N GLY A 28 5.09 -13.00 5.73
CA GLY A 28 4.73 -14.00 4.72
C GLY A 28 3.81 -13.47 3.63
N LEU A 29 3.83 -12.16 3.37
CA LEU A 29 3.00 -11.50 2.36
C LEU A 29 3.69 -11.52 1.00
N SER A 30 2.92 -11.75 -0.06
CA SER A 30 3.40 -11.63 -1.44
C SER A 30 3.42 -10.16 -1.86
N TRP A 31 4.56 -9.68 -2.35
CA TRP A 31 4.73 -8.29 -2.74
C TRP A 31 5.54 -8.15 -4.03
N GLU A 32 5.30 -7.05 -4.74
CA GLU A 32 6.01 -6.66 -5.96
C GLU A 32 6.35 -5.17 -5.90
N LEU A 33 7.61 -4.83 -6.18
CA LEU A 33 8.03 -3.45 -6.40
C LEU A 33 7.68 -3.05 -7.82
N VAL A 34 6.89 -1.99 -7.94
CA VAL A 34 6.56 -1.38 -9.21
C VAL A 34 7.48 -0.20 -9.45
N ASP A 35 8.06 -0.19 -10.64
CA ASP A 35 8.89 0.90 -11.13
C ASP A 35 8.08 2.20 -11.20
N GLN A 36 8.47 3.23 -10.44
CA GLN A 36 7.80 4.52 -10.42
C GLN A 36 7.81 5.25 -11.77
N THR A 37 8.67 4.85 -12.71
CA THR A 37 8.70 5.43 -14.04
C THR A 37 7.63 4.85 -14.96
N LYS A 38 6.98 3.76 -14.53
CA LYS A 38 5.93 3.08 -15.27
C LYS A 38 4.58 3.40 -14.65
N THR A 39 3.62 3.71 -15.51
CA THR A 39 2.22 3.80 -15.09
C THR A 39 1.75 2.43 -14.64
N LEU A 40 1.15 2.35 -13.45
CA LEU A 40 0.46 1.14 -12.99
C LEU A 40 -0.58 0.73 -14.02
N THR A 41 -0.48 -0.50 -14.52
CA THR A 41 -1.47 -1.02 -15.45
C THR A 41 -2.70 -1.50 -14.71
N GLY A 42 -3.87 -1.38 -15.33
CA GLY A 42 -5.12 -1.79 -14.69
C GLY A 42 -5.18 -3.28 -14.33
N SER A 43 -4.46 -4.13 -15.07
CA SER A 43 -4.32 -5.56 -14.76
C SER A 43 -3.54 -5.79 -13.47
N GLN A 44 -2.41 -5.10 -13.28
CA GLN A 44 -1.63 -5.21 -12.03
C GLN A 44 -2.47 -4.80 -10.83
N ILE A 45 -3.15 -3.66 -10.92
CA ILE A 45 -3.99 -3.16 -9.83
C ILE A 45 -5.15 -4.13 -9.53
N SER A 46 -5.73 -4.77 -10.55
CA SER A 46 -6.84 -5.70 -10.36
C SER A 46 -6.45 -6.99 -9.61
N GLU A 47 -5.20 -7.41 -9.69
CA GLU A 47 -4.67 -8.58 -9.00
C GLU A 47 -4.20 -8.25 -7.57
N ALA A 48 -3.97 -6.97 -7.28
CA ALA A 48 -3.53 -6.49 -5.99
C ALA A 48 -4.69 -6.37 -5.00
N GLN A 49 -4.45 -6.80 -3.76
CA GLN A 49 -5.32 -6.45 -2.63
C GLN A 49 -4.88 -5.14 -1.98
N TRP A 50 -3.58 -4.85 -2.03
CA TRP A 50 -2.99 -3.66 -1.44
C TRP A 50 -2.11 -2.94 -2.45
N LEU A 51 -2.20 -1.60 -2.45
CA LEU A 51 -1.30 -0.71 -3.16
C LEU A 51 -0.67 0.24 -2.15
N LEU A 52 0.65 0.15 -1.99
CA LEU A 52 1.46 1.10 -1.24
C LEU A 52 1.99 2.11 -2.24
N LEU A 53 1.62 3.37 -2.04
CA LEU A 53 1.88 4.45 -2.97
C LEU A 53 2.62 5.57 -2.25
N ASP A 54 3.81 5.92 -2.70
CA ASP A 54 4.45 7.17 -2.28
C ASP A 54 3.60 8.37 -2.72
N ALA A 55 3.32 9.28 -1.80
CA ALA A 55 2.52 10.48 -2.03
C ALA A 55 3.03 11.39 -3.15
N SER A 56 4.32 11.34 -3.47
CA SER A 56 4.89 12.05 -4.61
C SER A 56 4.47 11.47 -5.97
N PHE A 57 3.78 10.34 -5.99
CA PHE A 57 3.39 9.64 -7.21
C PHE A 57 1.92 9.23 -7.23
N GLY A 58 1.19 9.63 -8.28
CA GLY A 58 -0.14 9.09 -8.59
C GLY A 58 -1.22 9.35 -7.54
N LEU A 59 -1.01 10.31 -6.63
CA LEU A 59 -1.95 10.66 -5.57
C LEU A 59 -3.32 11.05 -6.15
N GLU A 60 -3.32 11.82 -7.23
CA GLU A 60 -4.51 12.28 -7.94
C GLU A 60 -5.33 11.13 -8.56
N GLN A 61 -4.71 9.97 -8.78
CA GLN A 61 -5.36 8.79 -9.37
C GLN A 61 -6.01 7.89 -8.31
N VAL A 62 -5.65 8.03 -7.04
CA VAL A 62 -6.18 7.22 -5.93
C VAL A 62 -7.71 7.19 -5.90
N PRO A 63 -8.45 8.31 -6.04
CA PRO A 63 -9.91 8.27 -6.05
C PRO A 63 -10.50 7.52 -7.25
N ALA A 64 -9.80 7.50 -8.40
CA ALA A 64 -10.23 6.74 -9.57
C ALA A 64 -9.97 5.23 -9.39
N TRP A 65 -8.83 4.86 -8.82
CA TRP A 65 -8.51 3.47 -8.52
C TRP A 65 -9.45 2.87 -7.47
N LEU A 66 -9.73 3.59 -6.38
CA LEU A 66 -10.66 3.12 -5.35
C LEU A 66 -12.06 2.89 -5.91
N ARG A 67 -12.53 3.72 -6.86
CA ARG A 67 -13.82 3.51 -7.53
C ARG A 67 -13.82 2.32 -8.50
N THR A 68 -12.73 2.15 -9.25
CA THR A 68 -12.61 1.12 -10.28
C THR A 68 -12.36 -0.27 -9.68
N TYR A 69 -11.59 -0.35 -8.60
CA TYR A 69 -11.14 -1.60 -7.99
C TYR A 69 -11.72 -1.73 -6.57
N PRO A 70 -12.86 -2.42 -6.37
CA PRO A 70 -13.55 -2.46 -5.08
C PRO A 70 -12.81 -3.27 -4.00
N SER A 71 -11.95 -4.21 -4.39
CA SER A 71 -11.14 -5.03 -3.48
C SER A 71 -9.82 -4.36 -3.08
N LEU A 72 -9.42 -3.29 -3.77
CA LEU A 72 -8.15 -2.63 -3.55
C LEU A 72 -8.19 -1.76 -2.29
N HIS A 73 -7.19 -1.94 -1.43
CA HIS A 73 -6.86 -1.04 -0.36
C HIS A 73 -5.61 -0.24 -0.75
N VAL A 74 -5.65 1.07 -0.53
CA VAL A 74 -4.55 1.97 -0.87
C VAL A 74 -3.94 2.52 0.41
N ILE A 75 -2.63 2.38 0.56
CA ILE A 75 -1.84 3.00 1.62
C ILE A 75 -0.99 4.09 0.97
N VAL A 76 -1.31 5.35 1.26
CA VAL A 76 -0.51 6.49 0.82
C VAL A 76 0.58 6.76 1.86
N MET A 77 1.82 6.79 1.41
CA MET A 77 3.00 6.97 2.22
C MET A 77 3.61 8.35 2.00
N SER A 78 3.84 9.09 3.06
CA SER A 78 4.49 10.40 2.97
C SER A 78 5.40 10.64 4.16
N TRP A 79 6.38 11.53 3.99
CA TRP A 79 7.08 12.13 5.13
C TRP A 79 6.21 13.18 5.82
N ASP A 80 5.29 13.79 5.07
CA ASP A 80 4.38 14.83 5.49
C ASP A 80 3.01 14.24 5.88
N ASN A 81 2.55 14.57 7.09
CA ASN A 81 1.25 14.12 7.59
C ASN A 81 0.08 14.90 6.99
N GLU A 82 0.33 16.09 6.43
CA GLU A 82 -0.71 16.94 5.83
C GLU A 82 -1.20 16.39 4.48
N ILE A 83 -0.53 15.37 3.93
CA ILE A 83 -0.94 14.75 2.65
C ILE A 83 -2.39 14.22 2.68
N GLN A 84 -2.88 13.86 3.87
CA GLN A 84 -4.24 13.39 4.07
C GLN A 84 -5.31 14.43 3.71
N ASP A 85 -4.97 15.72 3.74
CA ASP A 85 -5.91 16.82 3.45
C ASP A 85 -6.17 16.97 1.93
N PHE A 86 -5.32 16.36 1.10
CA PHE A 86 -5.44 16.40 -0.37
C PHE A 86 -6.34 15.31 -0.94
N LEU A 87 -6.73 14.32 -0.12
CA LEU A 87 -7.55 13.19 -0.55
C LEU A 87 -8.80 13.06 0.31
N PRO A 88 -9.94 12.68 -0.28
CA PRO A 88 -11.15 12.44 0.50
C PRO A 88 -10.95 11.21 1.40
N SER A 89 -11.49 11.26 2.61
CA SER A 89 -11.54 10.11 3.50
C SER A 89 -12.30 8.96 2.84
N HIS A 90 -11.73 7.75 2.92
CA HIS A 90 -12.30 6.55 2.32
C HIS A 90 -11.89 5.33 3.14
N ASP A 91 -12.80 4.38 3.40
CA ASP A 91 -12.54 3.24 4.32
C ASP A 91 -11.36 2.36 3.86
N ARG A 92 -11.14 2.31 2.54
CA ARG A 92 -10.04 1.56 1.90
C ARG A 92 -8.79 2.40 1.64
N LEU A 93 -8.73 3.63 2.17
CA LEU A 93 -7.58 4.53 2.06
C LEU A 93 -6.97 4.73 3.44
N THR A 94 -5.70 4.41 3.57
CA THR A 94 -4.93 4.61 4.80
C THR A 94 -3.73 5.50 4.52
N PHE A 95 -3.40 6.39 5.44
CA PHE A 95 -2.20 7.21 5.37
C PHE A 95 -1.16 6.67 6.35
N LEU A 96 0.07 6.56 5.88
CA LEU A 96 1.18 6.08 6.68
C LEU A 96 2.35 7.05 6.58
N ASN A 97 2.83 7.53 7.72
CA ASN A 97 4.10 8.25 7.72
C ASN A 97 5.23 7.26 7.42
N LYS A 98 6.13 7.61 6.49
CA LYS A 98 7.30 6.76 6.15
C LYS A 98 8.17 6.43 7.35
N SER A 99 8.21 7.29 8.37
CA SER A 99 8.91 7.03 9.63
C SER A 99 8.38 5.78 10.36
N SER A 100 7.10 5.46 10.19
CA SER A 100 6.43 4.30 10.81
C SER A 100 6.92 2.96 10.24
N LEU A 101 7.66 2.95 9.13
CA LEU A 101 8.25 1.72 8.57
C LEU A 101 9.24 1.02 9.50
N LYS A 102 9.81 1.78 10.44
CA LYS A 102 10.70 1.24 11.45
C LYS A 102 9.94 0.50 12.56
N ASP A 103 8.64 0.77 12.68
CA ASP A 103 7.77 0.14 13.66
C ASP A 103 7.05 -1.08 13.06
N ARG A 104 7.63 -2.25 13.31
CA ARG A 104 7.06 -3.53 12.88
C ARG A 104 5.64 -3.76 13.43
N ALA A 105 5.31 -3.28 14.62
CA ALA A 105 3.99 -3.46 15.20
C ALA A 105 2.94 -2.69 14.41
N ALA A 106 3.24 -1.45 14.01
CA ALA A 106 2.38 -0.64 13.16
C ALA A 106 2.11 -1.32 11.80
N ILE A 107 3.16 -1.83 11.16
CA ILE A 107 3.03 -2.55 9.87
C ILE A 107 2.23 -3.85 10.03
N THR A 108 2.50 -4.61 11.08
CA THR A 108 1.74 -5.84 11.39
C THR A 108 0.26 -5.53 11.59
N GLN A 109 -0.06 -4.45 12.31
CA GLN A 109 -1.45 -4.06 12.55
C GLN A 109 -2.19 -3.78 11.25
N ILE A 110 -1.60 -3.01 10.33
CA ILE A 110 -2.18 -2.68 9.01
C ILE A 110 -2.58 -3.95 8.24
N PHE A 111 -1.67 -4.93 8.17
CA PHE A 111 -1.90 -6.17 7.42
C PHE A 111 -2.56 -7.30 8.24
N SER A 112 -2.77 -7.10 9.55
CA SER A 112 -3.48 -8.06 10.41
C SER A 112 -5.00 -7.99 10.26
N HIS A 113 -5.54 -6.82 9.90
CA HIS A 113 -6.98 -6.63 9.67
C HIS A 113 -7.49 -7.37 8.42
N THR A 114 -6.61 -7.78 7.50
CA THR A 114 -6.97 -8.58 6.31
C THR A 114 -6.81 -10.07 6.48
N THR A 115 -6.08 -10.52 7.50
CA THR A 115 -5.93 -11.96 7.82
C THR A 115 -6.99 -12.44 8.81
N THR A 116 -7.75 -11.54 9.42
CA THR A 116 -8.87 -11.84 10.33
C THR A 116 -10.21 -11.60 9.66
N SER A 117 -10.51 -12.41 8.64
CA SER A 117 -11.90 -12.75 8.34
C SER A 117 -12.10 -14.25 8.48
N PRO A 118 -12.30 -14.76 9.72
CA PRO A 118 -12.92 -16.05 9.90
C PRO A 118 -14.44 -15.90 9.84
N ARG A 119 -15.02 -16.49 8.79
CA ARG A 119 -16.43 -16.86 8.59
C ARG A 119 -17.33 -15.85 7.88
#